data_AF-A0A5C9A574-F1
#
_entry.id   AF-A0A5C9A574-F1
#
_cell.length_a   1.000
_cell.length_b   1.000
_cell.length_c   1.000
_cell.angle_alpha   90.00
_cell.angle_beta   90.00
_cell.angle_gamma   90.00
#
_symmetry.space_group_name_H-M   'P 1'
#
loop_
_entity.id
_entity.type
_entity.pdbx_description
1 polymer ?
#
loop_
_entity_poly.entity_id
_entity_poly.type
_entity_poly.pdbx_seq_one_letter_code
_entity_poly.pdbx_strand_id
1 'polypeptide(L)'
;MTNQEIEQLIEYAATMHPGRGWEQLSEEEKRAVFKNWEAQRDLGTEMTLAPGPQGKRVGPSGLYVAPNAWEIAADALQKGVGGYLVGRANRGERQGREAAADLLTRRDAIDAEVAATRAAKEEEERKALRARLFGGP
;
A
#
# COMPACT_ATOMS: atom_id res chain seq x y z
N MET A 1 20.84 3.76 11.32
CA MET A 1 19.44 4.19 11.14
C MET A 1 19.29 4.65 9.69
N THR A 2 18.40 4.02 8.94
CA THR A 2 18.07 4.40 7.57
C THR A 2 17.15 5.63 7.54
N ASN A 3 17.06 6.35 6.42
CA ASN A 3 16.12 7.48 6.28
C ASN A 3 14.68 7.07 6.59
N GLN A 4 14.32 5.83 6.25
CA GLN A 4 12.99 5.29 6.48
C GLN A 4 12.71 5.03 7.98
N GLU A 5 13.73 4.66 8.76
CA GLU A 5 13.61 4.53 10.21
C GLU A 5 13.48 5.89 10.91
N ILE A 6 14.13 6.92 10.37
CA ILE A 6 14.03 8.29 10.89
C ILE A 6 12.60 8.83 10.71
N GLU A 7 11.99 8.63 9.54
CA GLU A 7 10.59 9.02 9.30
C GLU A 7 9.64 8.29 10.27
N GLN A 8 9.85 7.00 10.52
CA GLN A 8 9.05 6.22 11.47
C GLN A 8 9.19 6.72 12.91
N LEU A 9 10.41 7.11 13.30
CA LEU A 9 10.66 7.70 14.61
C LEU A 9 9.93 9.04 14.77
N ILE A 10 9.92 9.87 13.72
CA ILE A 10 9.23 11.17 13.71
C ILE A 10 7.70 10.97 13.76
N GLU A 11 7.16 10.06 12.95
CA GLU A 11 5.74 9.68 13.01
C GLU A 11 5.35 9.19 14.41
N TYR A 12 6.19 8.34 15.01
CA TYR A 12 5.97 7.82 16.35
C TYR A 12 6.03 8.93 17.42
N ALA A 13 6.97 9.87 17.30
CA ALA A 13 7.06 11.05 18.16
C ALA A 13 5.75 11.86 18.16
N ALA A 14 5.15 12.05 16.98
CA ALA A 14 3.88 12.76 16.84
C ALA A 14 2.71 12.05 17.53
N THR A 15 2.78 10.72 17.72
CA THR A 15 1.78 9.98 18.51
C THR A 15 1.98 10.14 20.02
N MET A 16 3.24 10.16 20.49
CA MET A 16 3.58 10.36 21.90
C MET A 16 3.38 11.81 22.36
N HIS A 17 3.60 12.77 21.47
CA HIS A 17 3.48 14.20 21.74
C HIS A 17 2.62 14.91 20.68
N PRO A 18 1.29 14.72 20.72
CA PRO A 18 0.39 15.30 19.73
C PRO A 18 0.53 16.83 19.66
N GLY A 19 0.56 17.37 18.44
CA GLY A 19 0.64 18.81 18.20
C GLY A 19 2.04 19.42 18.36
N ARG A 20 3.06 18.61 18.70
CA ARG A 20 4.46 19.05 18.73
C ARG A 20 5.30 18.30 17.69
N GLY A 21 6.09 19.04 16.92
CA GLY A 21 7.05 18.46 15.97
C GLY A 21 8.33 17.96 16.65
N TRP A 22 9.08 17.09 15.97
CA TRP A 22 10.35 16.53 16.49
C TRP A 22 11.33 17.60 16.99
N GLU A 23 11.44 18.71 16.26
CA GLU A 23 12.33 19.83 16.61
C GLU A 23 11.88 20.60 17.86
N GLN A 24 10.62 20.45 18.27
CA GLN A 24 10.04 21.12 19.44
C GLN A 24 10.18 20.29 20.73
N LEU A 25 10.68 19.07 20.61
CA LEU A 25 10.91 18.17 21.75
C LEU A 25 12.25 18.48 22.43
N SER A 26 12.28 18.37 23.75
CA SER A 26 13.53 18.41 24.50
C SER A 26 14.41 17.20 24.18
N GLU A 27 15.71 17.27 24.45
CA GLU A 27 16.61 16.13 24.25
C GLU A 27 16.23 14.91 25.13
N GLU A 28 15.62 15.14 26.30
CA GLU A 28 15.09 14.06 27.14
C GLU A 28 13.84 13.42 26.53
N GLU A 29 12.93 14.22 25.97
CA GLU A 29 11.75 13.73 25.25
C GLU A 29 12.16 12.93 24.01
N LYS A 30 13.09 13.45 23.20
CA LYS A 30 13.63 12.74 22.03
C LYS A 30 14.25 11.39 22.42
N ARG A 31 15.02 11.34 23.51
CA ARG A 31 15.58 10.08 24.03
C ARG A 31 14.51 9.09 24.48
N ALA A 32 13.47 9.57 25.15
CA ALA A 32 12.35 8.73 25.59
C ALA A 32 11.58 8.16 24.39
N VAL A 33 11.31 8.99 23.37
CA VAL A 33 10.69 8.55 22.12
C VAL A 33 11.55 7.50 21.42
N PHE A 34 12.86 7.75 21.30
CA PHE A 34 13.79 6.81 20.68
C PHE A 34 13.81 5.46 21.40
N LYS A 35 13.94 5.47 22.73
CA LYS A 35 13.96 4.25 23.54
C LYS A 35 12.65 3.45 23.41
N ASN A 36 11.51 4.12 23.42
CA ASN A 36 10.22 3.46 23.25
C ASN A 36 10.02 2.91 21.83
N TRP A 37 10.46 3.67 20.81
CA TRP A 37 10.41 3.23 19.42
C TRP A 37 11.29 2.00 19.18
N GLU A 38 12.52 2.00 19.71
CA GLU A 38 13.45 0.88 19.59
C GLU A 38 12.89 -0.37 20.26
N ALA A 39 12.34 -0.25 21.46
CA ALA A 39 11.66 -1.37 22.15
C ALA A 39 10.47 -1.93 21.33
N GLN A 40 9.66 -1.07 20.71
CA GLN A 40 8.56 -1.53 19.85
C GLN A 40 9.04 -2.13 18.53
N ARG A 41 10.13 -1.61 17.94
CA ARG A 41 10.73 -2.15 16.72
C ARG A 41 11.28 -3.55 16.97
N ASP A 42 12.04 -3.71 18.04
CA ASP A 42 12.69 -4.98 18.38
C ASP A 42 11.63 -6.03 18.71
N LEU A 43 10.65 -5.69 19.56
CA LEU A 43 9.53 -6.56 19.87
C LEU A 43 8.65 -6.87 18.65
N GLY A 44 8.42 -5.90 17.77
CA GLY A 44 7.72 -6.11 16.50
C GLY A 44 8.49 -7.04 15.56
N THR A 45 9.82 -6.92 15.51
CA THR A 45 10.69 -7.80 14.73
C THR A 45 10.64 -9.22 15.29
N GLU A 46 10.74 -9.39 16.61
CA GLU A 46 10.55 -10.67 17.28
C GLU A 46 9.18 -11.28 16.99
N MET A 47 8.09 -10.50 17.02
CA MET A 47 6.75 -10.98 16.67
C MET A 47 6.62 -11.42 15.21
N THR A 48 7.41 -10.83 14.31
CA THR A 48 7.42 -11.22 12.89
C THR A 48 8.23 -12.51 12.67
N LEU A 49 9.22 -12.77 13.53
CA LEU A 49 10.08 -13.97 13.50
C LEU A 49 9.51 -15.12 14.34
N ALA A 50 8.72 -14.82 15.35
CA ALA A 50 7.94 -15.77 16.11
C ALA A 50 6.89 -16.43 15.20
N PRO A 51 6.40 -17.65 15.53
CA PRO A 51 5.23 -18.21 14.85
C PRO A 51 4.04 -17.28 15.10
N GLY A 52 3.82 -16.34 14.18
CA GLY A 52 2.74 -15.38 14.20
C GLY A 52 1.37 -16.07 14.07
N PRO A 53 0.27 -15.29 13.98
CA PRO A 53 -1.04 -15.87 13.71
C PRO A 53 -0.92 -16.84 12.53
N GLN A 54 -1.39 -18.08 12.68
CA GLN A 54 -1.32 -19.05 11.59
C GLN A 54 -2.34 -18.66 10.52
N GLY A 55 -1.99 -18.85 9.25
CA GLY A 55 -2.92 -18.61 8.17
C GLY A 55 -4.18 -19.45 8.36
N LYS A 56 -5.32 -18.92 7.95
CA LYS A 56 -6.62 -19.55 8.15
C LYS A 56 -7.13 -20.13 6.84
N ARG A 57 -7.80 -21.27 6.91
CA ARG A 57 -8.56 -21.79 5.77
C ARG A 57 -9.87 -21.04 5.68
N VAL A 58 -10.16 -20.48 4.51
CA VAL A 58 -11.41 -19.74 4.25
C VAL A 58 -12.22 -20.40 3.15
N GLY A 59 -13.54 -20.31 3.32
CA GLY A 59 -14.52 -20.80 2.36
C GLY A 59 -14.67 -22.33 2.33
N PRO A 60 -15.71 -22.82 1.62
CA PRO A 60 -16.03 -24.25 1.53
C PRO A 60 -14.94 -25.07 0.82
N SER A 61 -14.11 -24.43 0.00
CA SER A 61 -12.96 -25.03 -0.68
C SER A 61 -11.69 -25.12 0.18
N GLY A 62 -11.71 -24.58 1.42
CA GLY A 62 -10.63 -24.72 2.38
C GLY A 62 -9.31 -24.07 1.96
N LEU A 63 -9.38 -22.96 1.22
CA LEU A 63 -8.22 -22.26 0.68
C LEU A 63 -7.40 -21.65 1.83
N TYR A 64 -6.11 -21.97 1.92
CA TYR A 64 -5.25 -21.42 2.96
C TYR A 64 -4.87 -19.97 2.62
N VAL A 65 -5.22 -19.05 3.52
CA VAL A 65 -4.87 -17.63 3.41
C VAL A 65 -3.83 -17.33 4.46
N ALA A 66 -2.65 -16.90 4.01
CA ALA A 66 -1.59 -16.43 4.88
C ALA A 66 -2.06 -15.21 5.69
N PRO A 67 -1.51 -14.99 6.89
CA PRO A 67 -1.90 -13.86 7.74
C PRO A 67 -1.58 -12.56 7.03
N ASN A 68 -2.54 -11.64 7.02
CA ASN A 68 -2.29 -10.33 6.44
C ASN A 68 -1.62 -9.40 7.48
N ALA A 69 -1.01 -8.30 7.02
CA ALA A 69 -0.30 -7.36 7.88
C ALA A 69 -1.19 -6.75 8.97
N TRP A 70 -2.50 -6.64 8.73
CA TRP A 70 -3.47 -6.11 9.68
C TRP A 70 -3.82 -7.09 10.80
N GLU A 71 -3.88 -8.38 10.52
CA GLU A 71 -4.06 -9.44 11.51
C GLU A 71 -2.85 -9.50 12.47
N ILE A 72 -1.64 -9.33 11.93
CA ILE A 72 -0.41 -9.23 12.72
C ILE A 72 -0.40 -7.94 13.57
N ALA A 73 -0.81 -6.81 12.99
CA ALA A 73 -0.89 -5.54 13.72
C ALA A 73 -1.96 -5.56 14.83
N ALA A 74 -3.08 -6.26 14.62
CA ALA A 74 -4.13 -6.44 15.62
C ALA A 74 -3.66 -7.27 16.81
N ASP A 75 -2.96 -8.40 16.58
CA ASP A 75 -2.34 -9.19 17.64
C ASP A 75 -1.27 -8.38 18.40
N ALA A 76 -0.51 -7.55 17.69
CA ALA A 76 0.47 -6.66 18.30
C ALA A 76 -0.15 -5.54 19.15
N LEU A 77 -1.28 -4.97 18.71
CA LEU A 77 -2.05 -4.01 19.50
C LEU A 77 -2.53 -4.63 20.81
N GLN A 78 -3.04 -5.86 20.77
CA GLN A 78 -3.46 -6.58 21.99
C GLN A 78 -2.30 -6.82 22.96
N LYS A 79 -1.07 -6.93 22.46
CA LYS A 79 0.15 -7.11 23.25
C LYS A 79 0.85 -5.80 23.63
N GLY A 80 0.27 -4.64 23.31
CA GLY A 80 0.82 -3.32 23.66
C GLY A 80 1.93 -2.81 22.75
N VAL A 81 2.14 -3.44 21.59
CA VAL A 81 3.23 -3.15 20.62
C VAL A 81 2.71 -2.59 19.30
N GLY A 82 1.44 -2.16 19.29
CA GLY A 82 0.69 -1.90 18.07
C GLY A 82 1.20 -0.73 17.23
N GLY A 83 1.82 0.29 17.83
CA GLY A 83 2.18 1.53 17.12
C GLY A 83 3.09 1.30 15.91
N TYR A 84 4.20 0.58 16.11
CA TYR A 84 5.15 0.26 15.05
C TYR A 84 4.53 -0.60 13.92
N LEU A 85 3.80 -1.66 14.28
CA LEU A 85 3.23 -2.60 13.31
C LEU A 85 2.01 -2.02 12.57
N VAL A 86 1.23 -1.15 13.22
CA VAL A 86 0.14 -0.38 12.57
C VAL A 86 0.72 0.60 11.55
N GLY A 87 1.81 1.31 11.88
CA GLY A 87 2.50 2.17 10.91
C GLY A 87 2.99 1.40 9.68
N ARG A 88 3.53 0.19 9.89
CA ARG A 88 3.93 -0.71 8.80
C ARG A 88 2.76 -1.19 7.95
N ALA A 89 1.64 -1.57 8.58
CA ALA A 89 0.42 -2.02 7.88
C ALA A 89 -0.21 -0.89 7.04
N ASN A 90 -0.32 0.32 7.61
CA ASN A 90 -0.82 1.52 6.92
C ASN A 90 0.00 1.84 5.67
N ARG A 91 1.33 1.76 5.74
CA ARG A 91 2.19 1.97 4.57
C ARG A 91 1.99 0.91 3.50
N GLY A 92 1.91 -0.37 3.89
CA GLY A 92 1.61 -1.45 2.95
C GLY A 92 0.27 -1.26 2.25
N GLU A 93 -0.75 -0.81 2.98
CA GLU A 93 -2.05 -0.50 2.40
C GLU A 93 -1.99 0.72 1.46
N ARG A 94 -1.30 1.79 1.85
CA ARG A 94 -1.11 2.97 1.00
C ARG A 94 -0.40 2.60 -0.30
N GLN A 95 0.70 1.87 -0.23
CA GLN A 95 1.42 1.38 -1.41
C GLN A 95 0.53 0.47 -2.28
N GLY A 96 -0.27 -0.39 -1.66
CA GLY A 96 -1.24 -1.23 -2.37
C GLY A 96 -2.30 -0.41 -3.11
N ARG A 97 -2.84 0.65 -2.47
CA ARG A 97 -3.79 1.57 -3.09
C ARG A 97 -3.15 2.37 -4.24
N GLU A 98 -1.92 2.85 -4.06
CA GLU A 98 -1.16 3.55 -5.09
C GLU A 98 -0.88 2.63 -6.29
N ALA A 99 -0.46 1.39 -6.06
CA ALA A 99 -0.27 0.39 -7.11
C ALA A 99 -1.58 0.03 -7.83
N ALA A 100 -2.69 -0.11 -7.09
CA ALA A 100 -4.00 -0.35 -7.68
C ALA A 100 -4.46 0.82 -8.56
N ALA A 101 -4.21 2.06 -8.15
CA ALA A 101 -4.50 3.25 -8.94
C ALA A 101 -3.65 3.34 -10.22
N ASP A 102 -2.36 2.98 -10.14
CA ASP A 102 -1.49 2.90 -11.32
C ASP A 102 -1.99 1.85 -12.32
N LEU A 103 -2.39 0.66 -11.83
CA LEU A 103 -2.97 -0.39 -12.68
C LEU A 103 -4.27 0.06 -13.35
N LEU A 104 -5.15 0.76 -12.64
CA LEU A 104 -6.38 1.31 -13.22
C LEU A 104 -6.07 2.35 -14.29
N THR A 105 -5.13 3.26 -14.04
CA THR A 105 -4.72 4.28 -15.01
C THR A 105 -4.13 3.65 -16.28
N ARG A 106 -3.30 2.61 -16.13
CA ARG A 106 -2.76 1.86 -17.27
C ARG A 106 -3.84 1.14 -18.06
N ARG A 107 -4.85 0.59 -17.38
CA ARG A 107 -6.00 -0.04 -18.05
C ARG A 107 -6.77 0.97 -18.88
N ASP A 108 -7.08 2.15 -18.32
CA ASP A 108 -7.81 3.20 -19.04
C ASP A 108 -7.05 3.67 -20.29
N ALA A 109 -5.71 3.75 -20.21
CA ALA A 109 -4.86 4.06 -21.36
C ALA A 109 -4.93 2.98 -22.45
N ILE A 110 -4.90 1.71 -22.08
CA ILE A 110 -5.03 0.58 -23.02
C ILE A 110 -6.41 0.58 -23.67
N ASP A 111 -7.47 0.78 -22.89
CA ASP A 111 -8.85 0.80 -23.39
C ASP A 111 -9.05 1.96 -24.39
N ALA A 112 -8.43 3.12 -24.14
CA ALA A 112 -8.42 4.26 -25.07
C ALA A 112 -7.68 3.95 -26.39
N GLU A 113 -6.53 3.26 -26.33
CA GLU A 113 -5.75 2.86 -27.51
C GLU A 113 -6.53 1.85 -28.38
N VAL A 114 -7.18 0.88 -27.75
CA VAL A 114 -8.03 -0.10 -28.43
C VAL A 114 -9.22 0.59 -29.11
N ALA A 115 -9.85 1.55 -28.44
CA ALA A 115 -10.95 2.32 -29.00
C ALA A 115 -10.52 3.15 -30.22
N ALA A 116 -9.36 3.82 -30.13
CA ALA A 116 -8.81 4.61 -31.24
C ALA A 116 -8.46 3.73 -32.45
N THR A 117 -7.86 2.56 -32.20
CA THR A 117 -7.52 1.59 -33.26
C THR A 117 -8.78 1.06 -33.96
N ARG A 118 -9.83 0.80 -33.19
CA ARG A 118 -11.12 0.35 -33.72
C ARG A 118 -11.80 1.44 -34.57
N ALA A 119 -11.81 2.67 -34.09
CA ALA A 119 -12.35 3.81 -34.83
C ALA A 119 -11.59 4.06 -36.15
N ALA A 120 -10.26 3.94 -36.14
CA ALA A 120 -9.45 4.06 -37.35
C ALA A 120 -9.78 2.97 -38.39
N LYS A 121 -9.95 1.71 -37.95
CA LYS A 121 -10.39 0.62 -38.84
C LYS A 121 -11.78 0.84 -39.41
N GLU A 122 -12.74 1.26 -38.58
CA GLU A 122 -14.10 1.55 -39.04
C GLU A 122 -14.12 2.71 -40.03
N GLU A 123 -13.25 3.71 -39.87
CA GLU A 123 -13.13 4.81 -40.81
C GLU A 123 -12.48 4.40 -42.14
N GLU A 124 -11.46 3.53 -42.12
CA GLU A 124 -10.90 2.92 -43.33
C GLU A 124 -11.92 2.07 -44.08
N GLU A 125 -12.65 1.20 -43.37
CA GLU A 125 -13.73 0.39 -43.95
C GLU A 125 -14.83 1.27 -44.53
N ARG A 126 -15.20 2.36 -43.86
CA ARG A 126 -16.17 3.34 -44.35
C ARG A 126 -15.68 4.10 -45.58
N LYS A 127 -14.39 4.48 -45.62
CA LYS A 127 -13.76 5.10 -46.80
C LYS A 127 -13.72 4.12 -47.97
N ALA A 128 -13.33 2.87 -47.73
CA ALA A 128 -13.32 1.81 -48.74
C ALA A 128 -14.74 1.52 -49.27
N LEU A 129 -15.74 1.43 -48.39
CA LEU A 129 -17.13 1.26 -48.77
C LEU A 129 -17.64 2.44 -49.61
N ARG A 130 -17.32 3.68 -49.21
CA ARG A 130 -17.70 4.90 -49.94
C ARG A 130 -17.03 4.98 -51.31
N ALA A 131 -15.75 4.62 -51.40
CA ALA A 131 -15.04 4.51 -52.67
C ALA A 131 -15.66 3.44 -53.58
N ARG A 132 -16.12 2.32 -53.01
CA ARG A 132 -16.77 1.24 -53.76
C ARG A 132 -18.20 1.57 -54.22
N LEU A 133 -18.92 2.40 -53.47
CA LEU A 133 -20.31 2.79 -53.77
C LEU A 133 -20.42 4.03 -54.67
N PHE A 134 -19.46 4.95 -54.58
CA PHE A 134 -19.52 6.26 -55.25
C PHE A 134 -18.29 6.58 -56.10
N GLY A 135 -17.29 5.70 -56.14
CA GLY A 135 -16.08 5.85 -56.93
C GLY A 135 -16.04 4.87 -58.10
N GLY A 136 -16.61 5.28 -59.22
CA GLY A 136 -16.24 4.73 -60.52
C GLY A 136 -17.11 5.22 -61.66
N PRO A 137 -16.56 5.37 -62.88
CA PRO A 137 -15.22 5.90 -63.24
C PRO A 137 -15.12 7.43 -63.07
#